data_AF-A0A9Q0Q6D7-F1
#
_entry.id   AF-A0A9Q0Q6D7-F1
#
_cell.length_a   1.000
_cell.length_b   1.000
_cell.length_c   1.000
_cell.angle_alpha   90.00
_cell.angle_beta   90.00
_cell.angle_gamma   90.00
#
_symmetry.space_group_name_H-M   'P 1'
#
loop_
_entity.id
_entity.type
_entity.pdbx_description
1 polymer ?
#
loop_
_entity_poly.entity_id
_entity_poly.type
_entity_poly.pdbx_seq_one_letter_code
_entity_poly.pdbx_strand_id
1 'polypeptide(L)'
;MIANQKKDDMSLASPNDFAEIKNSTVNTESNLFARGSRMQSYWKRPGNPVDNGMVFPSLKRLKEVLSEAGLEALISFPVVHCPQAFGIALKAAERINTVGKAIPGWKIVYSGDTRPCPELVEASRGATILIHEATFEDALVEEAIARNHSTTEEAIEVGNSAGAYRIILTHFSQRYPKIPVFDDTHMHKTCIAFDMMSVNIADLPVLPRVLPYLKMLFRNEMVVDESEDVVDPAIAVGN
;
A
#
# COMPACT_ATOMS: atom_id res chain seq x y z
N MET A 1 -22.10 -4.46 -57.91
CA MET A 1 -20.76 -4.26 -58.48
C MET A 1 -19.74 -4.49 -57.38
N ILE A 2 -18.90 -5.51 -57.54
CA ILE A 2 -17.85 -5.95 -56.62
C ILE A 2 -16.51 -5.59 -57.25
N ALA A 3 -15.58 -5.00 -56.50
CA ALA A 3 -14.12 -4.98 -56.74
C ALA A 3 -13.47 -4.53 -55.41
N ASN A 4 -12.77 -5.34 -54.61
CA ASN A 4 -11.49 -6.07 -54.78
C ASN A 4 -10.23 -5.21 -55.07
N GLN A 5 -9.45 -5.03 -53.98
CA GLN A 5 -7.98 -5.02 -53.77
C GLN A 5 -6.98 -4.91 -54.94
N LYS A 6 -5.97 -4.06 -54.73
CA LYS A 6 -4.52 -4.17 -55.04
C LYS A 6 -3.80 -3.28 -53.98
N LYS A 7 -3.00 -3.75 -53.02
CA LYS A 7 -1.68 -4.41 -52.99
C LYS A 7 -0.51 -3.63 -53.63
N ASP A 8 0.57 -3.64 -52.84
CA ASP A 8 1.97 -3.23 -53.08
C ASP A 8 2.22 -1.72 -52.86
N ASP A 9 3.15 -1.27 -52.01
CA ASP A 9 4.55 -1.68 -51.99
C ASP A 9 5.24 -1.45 -50.62
N MET A 10 6.24 -2.27 -50.36
CA MET A 10 7.00 -2.40 -49.11
C MET A 10 8.44 -2.00 -49.41
N SER A 11 8.84 -0.78 -49.05
CA SER A 11 10.23 -0.32 -49.15
C SER A 11 10.94 -0.47 -47.81
N LEU A 12 11.89 -1.40 -47.77
CA LEU A 12 12.85 -1.66 -46.70
C LEU A 12 13.67 -0.40 -46.36
N ALA A 13 13.60 0.07 -45.11
CA ALA A 13 14.57 1.00 -44.55
C ALA A 13 15.77 0.22 -44.00
N SER A 14 16.97 0.73 -44.31
CA SER A 14 18.29 0.13 -44.09
C SER A 14 18.70 0.01 -42.62
N PRO A 15 19.58 -0.96 -42.28
CA PRO A 15 20.01 -1.21 -40.91
C PRO A 15 21.11 -0.22 -40.51
N ASN A 16 20.74 0.98 -40.04
CA ASN A 16 21.68 1.88 -39.33
C ASN A 16 21.02 2.89 -38.36
N ASP A 17 19.74 2.76 -38.02
CA ASP A 17 19.06 3.69 -37.10
C ASP A 17 19.04 3.24 -35.62
N PHE A 18 19.92 2.30 -35.24
CA PHE A 18 20.09 1.82 -33.87
C PHE A 18 21.33 2.43 -33.19
N ALA A 19 21.46 3.76 -33.20
CA ALA A 19 22.48 4.45 -32.40
C ALA A 19 22.11 5.90 -32.12
N GLU A 20 21.25 6.13 -31.11
CA GLU A 20 21.32 7.25 -30.15
C GLU A 20 20.00 7.35 -29.37
N ILE A 21 19.85 6.51 -28.34
CA ILE A 21 19.03 6.86 -27.17
C ILE A 21 20.01 6.93 -26.01
N LYS A 22 20.51 8.14 -25.76
CA LYS A 22 21.37 8.46 -24.62
C LYS A 22 20.60 8.15 -23.34
N ASN A 23 21.28 7.45 -22.44
CA ASN A 23 20.90 7.19 -21.07
C ASN A 23 20.23 8.41 -20.41
N SER A 24 18.91 8.37 -20.27
CA SER A 24 18.23 9.17 -19.25
C SER A 24 18.48 8.48 -17.92
N THR A 25 19.50 8.95 -17.20
CA THR A 25 19.72 8.67 -15.78
C THR A 25 18.43 9.04 -15.03
N VAL A 26 17.64 8.04 -14.66
CA VAL A 26 16.61 8.19 -13.64
C VAL A 26 17.34 8.59 -12.37
N ASN A 27 17.05 9.78 -11.85
CA ASN A 27 17.70 10.34 -10.66
C ASN A 27 17.22 9.57 -9.41
N THR A 28 17.91 8.47 -9.10
CA THR A 28 17.57 7.50 -8.03
C THR A 28 17.80 8.03 -6.61
N GLU A 29 18.24 9.28 -6.44
CA GLU A 29 18.52 9.88 -5.12
C GLU A 29 17.30 10.56 -4.46
N SER A 30 16.15 10.61 -5.13
CA SER A 30 14.96 11.34 -4.67
C SER A 30 13.75 10.46 -4.30
N ASN A 31 13.97 9.17 -4.07
CA ASN A 31 12.88 8.29 -3.65
C ASN A 31 12.80 8.22 -2.13
N LEU A 32 11.59 8.14 -1.57
CA LEU A 32 11.26 8.02 -0.14
C LEU A 32 12.15 7.01 0.63
N PHE A 33 12.67 6.00 -0.09
CA PHE A 33 13.46 4.88 0.42
C PHE A 33 14.94 4.91 0.03
N ALA A 34 15.46 6.03 -0.46
CA ALA A 34 16.87 6.16 -0.83
C ALA A 34 17.78 5.81 0.35
N ARG A 35 18.98 5.30 0.06
CA ARG A 35 19.95 4.90 1.09
C ARG A 35 20.42 6.15 1.85
N GLY A 36 20.24 6.18 3.18
CA GLY A 36 20.46 7.39 3.99
C GLY A 36 19.26 8.33 4.10
N SER A 37 18.11 7.96 3.53
CA SER A 37 16.85 8.67 3.77
C SER A 37 16.43 8.57 5.24
N ARG A 38 15.60 9.51 5.69
CA ARG A 38 14.98 9.56 7.03
C ARG A 38 14.18 8.29 7.37
N MET A 39 13.92 7.42 6.38
CA MET A 39 12.98 6.31 6.43
C MET A 39 13.65 4.94 6.31
N GLN A 40 14.97 4.92 6.43
CA GLN A 40 15.72 3.69 6.53
C GLN A 40 15.44 2.98 7.87
N SER A 41 15.10 1.70 7.82
CA SER A 41 14.95 0.87 9.02
C SER A 41 16.31 0.70 9.72
N TYR A 42 16.49 1.33 10.88
CA TYR A 42 17.75 1.25 11.65
C TYR A 42 17.87 -0.03 12.49
N TRP A 43 16.81 -0.84 12.59
CA TRP A 43 16.80 -2.07 13.37
C TRP A 43 17.27 -3.28 12.58
N LYS A 44 18.57 -3.56 12.61
CA LYS A 44 19.13 -4.89 12.29
C LYS A 44 19.51 -5.59 13.59
N ARG A 45 18.73 -6.57 14.03
CA ARG A 45 19.18 -7.49 15.10
C ARG A 45 20.16 -8.52 14.52
N PRO A 46 21.19 -8.94 15.27
CA PRO A 46 21.80 -10.23 15.07
C PRO A 46 20.72 -11.30 15.26
N GLY A 47 20.66 -12.30 14.38
CA GLY A 47 19.69 -13.39 14.51
C GLY A 47 19.84 -14.07 15.88
N ASN A 48 18.74 -14.23 16.61
CA ASN A 48 18.74 -15.14 17.76
C ASN A 48 19.08 -16.55 17.25
N PRO A 49 19.84 -17.37 18.00
CA PRO A 49 19.99 -18.77 17.65
C PRO A 49 18.60 -19.41 17.68
N VAL A 50 18.06 -19.66 16.49
CA VAL A 50 16.82 -20.38 16.29
C VAL A 50 17.11 -21.82 16.69
N ASP A 51 16.43 -22.33 17.73
CA ASP A 51 16.53 -23.75 18.08
C ASP A 51 15.88 -24.58 16.97
N ASN A 52 16.74 -25.03 16.06
CA ASN A 52 16.35 -25.78 14.86
C ASN A 52 15.54 -27.04 15.23
N GLY A 53 15.75 -27.66 16.40
CA GLY A 53 15.04 -28.87 16.82
C GLY A 53 13.53 -28.67 17.02
N MET A 54 13.12 -27.53 17.57
CA MET A 54 11.70 -27.20 17.82
C MET A 54 11.02 -26.50 16.63
N VAL A 55 11.80 -25.86 15.76
CA VAL A 55 11.28 -25.02 14.67
C VAL A 55 10.82 -25.86 13.47
N PHE A 56 11.52 -26.95 13.14
CA PHE A 56 11.14 -27.80 12.00
C PHE A 56 9.73 -28.42 12.13
N PRO A 57 9.32 -29.01 13.26
CA PRO A 57 7.97 -29.54 13.42
C PRO A 57 6.88 -28.45 13.31
N SER A 58 7.11 -27.28 13.91
CA SER A 58 6.18 -26.15 13.87
C SER A 58 6.03 -25.58 12.45
N LEU A 59 7.12 -25.47 11.70
CA LEU A 59 7.09 -25.04 10.29
C LEU A 59 6.37 -26.05 9.40
N LYS A 60 6.56 -27.35 9.63
CA LYS A 60 5.84 -28.39 8.89
C LYS A 60 4.34 -28.28 9.15
N ARG A 61 3.93 -28.20 10.42
CA ARG A 61 2.53 -28.03 10.81
C ARG A 61 1.93 -26.75 10.22
N LEU A 62 2.67 -25.64 10.24
CA LEU A 62 2.21 -24.39 9.63
C LEU A 62 1.95 -24.56 8.13
N LYS A 63 2.85 -25.21 7.40
CA LYS A 63 2.65 -25.50 5.97
C LYS A 63 1.41 -26.36 5.71
N GLU A 64 1.17 -27.38 6.52
CA GLU A 64 -0.03 -28.22 6.43
C GLU A 64 -1.30 -27.38 6.64
N VAL A 65 -1.36 -26.59 7.71
CA VAL A 65 -2.50 -25.71 8.02
C VAL A 65 -2.73 -24.66 6.93
N LEU A 66 -1.67 -24.06 6.39
CA LEU A 66 -1.79 -23.11 5.29
C LEU A 66 -2.36 -23.78 4.05
N SER A 67 -1.86 -24.97 3.68
CA SER A 67 -2.37 -25.72 2.54
C SER A 67 -3.84 -26.09 2.71
N GLU A 68 -4.26 -26.53 3.91
CA GLU A 68 -5.66 -26.83 4.23
C GLU A 68 -6.55 -25.59 4.12
N ALA A 69 -6.03 -24.42 4.51
CA ALA A 69 -6.70 -23.13 4.38
C ALA A 69 -6.67 -22.55 2.95
N GLY A 70 -6.02 -23.22 1.99
CA GLY A 70 -5.83 -22.71 0.62
C GLY A 70 -4.83 -21.55 0.50
N LEU A 71 -3.94 -21.41 1.48
CA LEU A 71 -2.89 -20.41 1.53
C LEU A 71 -1.53 -21.01 1.13
N GLU A 72 -0.80 -20.28 0.31
CA GLU A 72 0.59 -20.57 -0.06
C GLU A 72 1.57 -19.99 0.96
N ALA A 73 1.26 -18.82 1.52
CA ALA A 73 2.14 -18.12 2.44
C ALA A 73 1.39 -17.29 3.48
N LEU A 74 1.94 -17.26 4.68
CA LEU A 74 1.65 -16.33 5.76
C LEU A 74 3.00 -15.85 6.31
N ILE A 75 3.36 -14.60 6.04
CA ILE A 75 4.69 -14.06 6.32
C ILE A 75 4.52 -12.78 7.14
N SER A 76 5.15 -12.73 8.32
CA SER A 76 5.37 -11.48 9.03
C SER A 76 6.71 -10.87 8.63
N PHE A 77 6.78 -9.55 8.53
CA PHE A 77 8.02 -8.81 8.24
C PHE A 77 8.12 -7.57 9.15
N PRO A 78 9.33 -7.16 9.55
CA PRO A 78 9.49 -6.02 10.45
C PRO A 78 9.07 -4.72 9.76
N VAL A 79 8.51 -3.81 10.55
CA VAL A 79 8.12 -2.46 10.11
C VAL A 79 8.66 -1.39 11.08
N VAL A 80 8.54 -0.12 10.74
CA VAL A 80 9.16 0.99 11.47
C VAL A 80 8.12 1.68 12.34
N HIS A 81 7.95 1.23 13.59
CA HIS A 81 7.03 1.84 14.55
C HIS A 81 7.51 1.77 16.00
N CYS A 82 7.30 0.63 16.65
CA CYS A 82 7.80 0.30 17.98
C CYS A 82 8.54 -1.05 17.95
N PRO A 83 9.28 -1.42 19.00
CA PRO A 83 9.92 -2.73 19.06
C PRO A 83 8.91 -3.84 18.86
N GLN A 84 9.23 -4.81 17.99
CA GLN A 84 8.34 -5.94 17.66
C GLN A 84 7.06 -5.54 16.90
N ALA A 85 7.10 -4.44 16.15
CA ALA A 85 6.08 -4.13 15.15
C ALA A 85 6.32 -4.93 13.86
N PHE A 86 5.24 -5.49 13.31
CA PHE A 86 5.28 -6.30 12.09
C PHE A 86 4.11 -5.98 11.17
N GLY A 87 4.39 -5.99 9.87
CA GLY A 87 3.38 -6.16 8.83
C GLY A 87 3.19 -7.64 8.52
N ILE A 88 2.09 -7.98 7.86
CA ILE A 88 1.73 -9.35 7.49
C ILE A 88 1.38 -9.42 6.01
N ALA A 89 1.92 -10.42 5.31
CA ALA A 89 1.53 -10.77 3.95
C ALA A 89 0.87 -12.16 3.95
N LEU A 90 -0.33 -12.24 3.39
CA LEU A 90 -1.05 -13.47 3.10
C LEU A 90 -1.12 -13.69 1.60
N LYS A 91 -0.82 -14.91 1.16
CA LYS A 91 -0.93 -15.30 -0.24
C LYS A 91 -1.78 -16.56 -0.33
N ALA A 92 -2.89 -16.48 -1.06
CA ALA A 92 -3.71 -17.63 -1.41
C ALA A 92 -3.19 -18.28 -2.68
N ALA A 93 -3.27 -19.62 -2.71
CA ALA A 93 -2.94 -20.39 -3.89
C ALA A 93 -4.05 -20.26 -4.94
N GLU A 94 -3.66 -20.43 -6.21
CA GLU A 94 -4.63 -20.76 -7.25
C GLU A 94 -5.30 -22.09 -6.91
N ARG A 95 -6.61 -22.19 -7.17
CA ARG A 95 -7.38 -23.42 -6.91
C ARG A 95 -8.35 -23.70 -8.04
N ILE A 96 -8.78 -24.96 -8.14
CA ILE A 96 -9.81 -25.38 -9.10
C ILE A 96 -11.13 -25.56 -8.35
N ASN A 97 -12.21 -24.98 -8.87
CA ASN A 97 -13.54 -25.16 -8.29
C ASN A 97 -14.17 -26.50 -8.71
N THR A 98 -15.36 -26.80 -8.17
CA THR A 98 -16.09 -28.05 -8.43
C THR A 98 -16.42 -28.31 -9.91
N VAL A 99 -16.43 -27.27 -10.74
CA VAL A 99 -16.70 -27.36 -12.19
C VAL A 99 -15.43 -27.33 -13.04
N GLY A 100 -14.24 -27.47 -12.44
CA GLY A 100 -12.98 -27.54 -13.17
C GLY A 100 -12.39 -26.19 -13.60
N LYS A 101 -12.97 -25.06 -13.15
CA LYS A 101 -12.47 -23.72 -13.48
C LYS A 101 -11.40 -23.27 -12.49
N ALA A 102 -10.28 -22.79 -13.00
CA ALA A 102 -9.24 -22.15 -12.20
C ALA A 102 -9.74 -20.83 -11.58
N ILE A 103 -9.57 -20.70 -10.27
CA ILE A 103 -9.78 -19.49 -9.48
C ILE A 103 -8.39 -18.95 -9.13
N PRO A 104 -8.00 -17.78 -9.67
CA PRO A 104 -6.71 -17.19 -9.38
C PRO A 104 -6.49 -17.00 -7.87
N GLY A 105 -5.25 -17.16 -7.45
CA GLY A 105 -4.82 -16.78 -6.11
C GLY A 105 -4.88 -15.27 -5.88
N TRP A 106 -4.69 -14.85 -4.64
CA TRP A 106 -4.66 -13.44 -4.26
C TRP A 106 -3.56 -13.19 -3.24
N LYS A 107 -3.13 -11.94 -3.12
CA LYS A 107 -2.14 -11.51 -2.13
C LYS A 107 -2.66 -10.29 -1.39
N ILE A 108 -2.76 -10.39 -0.07
CA ILE A 108 -3.14 -9.30 0.82
C ILE A 108 -1.94 -8.97 1.69
N VAL A 109 -1.63 -7.67 1.82
CA VAL A 109 -0.61 -7.18 2.74
C VAL A 109 -1.25 -6.19 3.69
N TYR A 110 -0.97 -6.34 4.97
CA TYR A 110 -1.40 -5.45 6.04
C TYR A 110 -0.17 -4.80 6.67
N SER A 111 -0.12 -3.47 6.70
CA SER A 111 1.05 -2.73 7.17
C SER A 111 1.30 -2.89 8.67
N GLY A 112 0.23 -3.01 9.47
CA GLY A 112 0.29 -2.59 10.88
C GLY A 112 0.50 -1.08 10.98
N ASP A 113 0.98 -0.61 12.13
CA ASP A 113 1.39 0.78 12.29
C ASP A 113 2.84 0.91 11.86
N THR A 114 3.15 1.91 11.03
CA THR A 114 4.50 2.08 10.50
C THR A 114 4.72 3.42 9.82
N ARG A 115 5.96 3.93 9.93
CA ARG A 115 6.52 4.77 8.86
C ARG A 115 6.60 3.97 7.56
N PRO A 116 6.45 4.59 6.39
CA PRO A 116 6.75 3.91 5.15
C PRO A 116 8.17 3.36 5.20
N CYS A 117 8.33 2.11 4.78
CA CYS A 117 9.62 1.43 4.79
C CYS A 117 9.82 0.55 3.55
N PRO A 118 11.09 0.27 3.17
CA PRO A 118 11.39 -0.58 2.02
C PRO A 118 10.83 -2.00 2.15
N GLU A 119 10.80 -2.55 3.36
CA GLU A 119 10.29 -3.89 3.65
C GLU A 119 8.81 -4.01 3.31
N LEU A 120 8.01 -2.98 3.59
CA LEU A 120 6.59 -2.96 3.26
C LEU A 120 6.37 -2.83 1.75
N VAL A 121 7.17 -2.01 1.05
CA VAL A 121 7.12 -1.92 -0.42
C VAL A 121 7.42 -3.29 -1.04
N GLU A 122 8.47 -3.96 -0.58
CA GLU A 122 8.88 -5.27 -1.09
C GLU A 122 7.83 -6.34 -0.80
N ALA A 123 7.33 -6.40 0.44
CA ALA A 123 6.25 -7.30 0.82
C ALA A 123 4.98 -7.06 -0.01
N SER A 124 4.71 -5.82 -0.40
CA SER A 124 3.52 -5.41 -1.16
C SER A 124 3.63 -5.59 -2.67
N ARG A 125 4.80 -6.00 -3.20
CA ARG A 125 4.96 -6.17 -4.65
C ARG A 125 3.93 -7.13 -5.24
N GLY A 126 3.18 -6.64 -6.23
CA GLY A 126 2.11 -7.39 -6.89
C GLY A 126 0.96 -7.81 -5.97
N ALA A 127 0.74 -7.12 -4.85
CA ALA A 127 -0.38 -7.40 -3.97
C ALA A 127 -1.72 -7.11 -4.67
N THR A 128 -2.70 -7.98 -4.45
CA THR A 128 -4.10 -7.74 -4.83
C THR A 128 -4.66 -6.59 -4.00
N ILE A 129 -4.36 -6.57 -2.71
CA ILE A 129 -4.74 -5.51 -1.78
C ILE A 129 -3.55 -5.20 -0.87
N LEU A 130 -3.19 -3.93 -0.78
CA LEU A 130 -2.41 -3.38 0.33
C LEU A 130 -3.37 -2.64 1.26
N ILE A 131 -3.45 -3.07 2.52
CA ILE A 131 -4.13 -2.35 3.59
C ILE A 131 -3.05 -1.61 4.36
N HIS A 132 -3.07 -0.27 4.27
CA HIS A 132 -2.03 0.59 4.82
C HIS A 132 -2.61 1.55 5.84
N GLU A 133 -1.91 1.75 6.95
CA GLU A 133 -2.20 2.82 7.90
C GLU A 133 -1.99 4.19 7.26
N ALA A 134 -2.84 5.15 7.57
CA ALA A 134 -2.74 6.53 7.09
C ALA A 134 -3.15 7.46 8.23
N THR A 135 -2.40 7.37 9.33
CA THR A 135 -2.80 7.96 10.61
C THR A 135 -2.87 9.48 10.57
N PHE A 136 -1.95 10.11 9.83
CA PHE A 136 -1.82 11.56 9.76
C PHE A 136 -2.26 12.13 8.41
N GLU A 137 -2.77 13.36 8.44
CA GLU A 137 -2.94 14.16 7.24
C GLU A 137 -1.57 14.64 6.72
N ASP A 138 -1.47 14.97 5.44
CA ASP A 138 -0.20 15.31 4.80
C ASP A 138 0.44 16.59 5.36
N ALA A 139 -0.37 17.50 5.91
CA ALA A 139 0.10 18.69 6.63
C ALA A 139 0.84 18.37 7.95
N LEU A 140 0.64 17.17 8.51
CA LEU A 140 1.18 16.75 9.80
C LEU A 140 2.36 15.78 9.66
N VAL A 141 3.12 15.89 8.57
CA VAL A 141 4.26 15.00 8.27
C VAL A 141 5.31 14.94 9.40
N GLU A 142 5.60 16.04 10.08
CA GLU A 142 6.57 16.03 11.18
C GLU A 142 6.08 15.23 12.39
N GLU A 143 4.78 15.23 12.66
CA GLU A 143 4.16 14.44 13.71
C GLU A 143 4.08 12.97 13.33
N ALA A 144 3.76 12.68 12.06
CA ALA A 144 3.81 11.34 11.48
C ALA A 144 5.21 10.74 11.67
N ILE A 145 6.26 11.53 11.42
CA ILE A 145 7.63 11.09 11.62
C ILE A 145 7.96 10.93 13.11
N ALA A 146 7.62 11.91 13.95
CA ALA A 146 7.90 11.84 15.39
C ALA A 146 7.21 10.64 16.07
N ARG A 147 6.04 10.23 15.57
CA ARG A 147 5.23 9.13 16.14
C ARG A 147 5.33 7.81 15.37
N ASN A 148 6.21 7.75 14.38
CA ASN A 148 6.42 6.60 13.50
C ASN A 148 5.13 6.04 12.84
N HIS A 149 4.36 6.93 12.23
CA HIS A 149 3.16 6.61 11.45
C HIS A 149 3.21 7.26 10.06
N SER A 150 2.35 6.85 9.14
CA SER A 150 2.31 7.39 7.78
C SER A 150 1.33 8.55 7.63
N THR A 151 1.64 9.46 6.72
CA THR A 151 0.61 10.34 6.15
C THR A 151 -0.20 9.59 5.09
N THR A 152 -1.28 10.22 4.61
CA THR A 152 -2.13 9.67 3.56
C THR A 152 -1.38 9.54 2.23
N GLU A 153 -0.69 10.58 1.79
CA GLU A 153 0.11 10.60 0.57
C GLU A 153 1.21 9.53 0.62
N GLU A 154 1.93 9.45 1.73
CA GLU A 154 2.99 8.46 1.92
C GLU A 154 2.50 7.01 1.83
N ALA A 155 1.35 6.70 2.44
CA ALA A 155 0.73 5.38 2.36
C ALA A 155 0.34 5.02 0.91
N ILE A 156 -0.15 6.00 0.15
CA ILE A 156 -0.46 5.87 -1.27
C ILE A 156 0.82 5.64 -2.08
N GLU A 157 1.89 6.38 -1.82
CA GLU A 157 3.19 6.24 -2.49
C GLU A 157 3.81 4.86 -2.29
N VAL A 158 3.70 4.27 -1.09
CA VAL A 158 4.12 2.88 -0.82
C VAL A 158 3.40 1.91 -1.74
N GLY A 159 2.07 2.00 -1.79
CA GLY A 159 1.26 1.10 -2.60
C GLY A 159 1.51 1.25 -4.09
N ASN A 160 1.70 2.49 -4.57
CA ASN A 160 2.06 2.78 -5.96
C ASN A 160 3.44 2.22 -6.30
N SER A 161 4.44 2.44 -5.43
CA SER A 161 5.80 1.93 -5.59
C SER A 161 5.87 0.40 -5.62
N ALA A 162 4.97 -0.25 -4.87
CA ALA A 162 4.83 -1.70 -4.86
C ALA A 162 4.05 -2.25 -6.08
N GLY A 163 3.37 -1.39 -6.85
CA GLY A 163 2.45 -1.84 -7.90
C GLY A 163 1.27 -2.62 -7.35
N ALA A 164 0.81 -2.29 -6.13
CA ALA A 164 -0.38 -2.90 -5.56
C ALA A 164 -1.60 -2.61 -6.45
N TYR A 165 -2.47 -3.61 -6.63
CA TYR A 165 -3.66 -3.46 -7.45
C TYR A 165 -4.67 -2.51 -6.80
N ARG A 166 -4.91 -2.65 -5.49
CA ARG A 166 -5.71 -1.73 -4.68
C ARG A 166 -4.99 -1.37 -3.39
N ILE A 167 -5.18 -0.14 -2.97
CA ILE A 167 -4.70 0.40 -1.70
C ILE A 167 -5.92 0.74 -0.87
N ILE A 168 -6.05 0.15 0.31
CA ILE A 168 -7.11 0.45 1.27
C ILE A 168 -6.45 1.17 2.45
N LEU A 169 -6.79 2.44 2.63
CA LEU A 169 -6.30 3.26 3.72
C LEU A 169 -7.15 3.03 4.96
N THR A 170 -6.52 2.94 6.11
CA THR A 170 -7.16 2.72 7.41
C THR A 170 -6.36 3.36 8.54
N HIS A 171 -6.77 3.14 9.79
CA HIS A 171 -6.10 3.63 11.00
C HIS A 171 -5.98 5.17 11.02
N PHE A 172 -7.04 5.86 10.59
CA PHE A 172 -7.09 7.31 10.63
C PHE A 172 -7.13 7.83 12.07
N SER A 173 -6.42 8.93 12.34
CA SER A 173 -6.50 9.60 13.64
C SER A 173 -7.93 10.05 13.93
N GLN A 174 -8.51 9.57 15.03
CA GLN A 174 -9.84 9.97 15.49
C GLN A 174 -9.96 11.46 15.82
N ARG A 175 -8.83 12.16 15.99
CA ARG A 175 -8.80 13.60 16.26
C ARG A 175 -9.29 14.42 15.06
N TYR A 176 -9.27 13.85 13.87
CA TYR A 176 -9.73 14.47 12.65
C TYR A 176 -10.75 13.53 11.97
N PRO A 177 -12.04 13.56 12.38
CA PRO A 177 -13.09 12.73 11.79
C PRO A 177 -13.49 13.27 10.39
N LYS A 178 -12.51 13.42 9.52
CA LYS A 178 -12.66 13.88 8.14
C LYS A 178 -12.27 12.72 7.24
N ILE A 179 -13.03 12.52 6.17
CA ILE A 179 -12.57 11.66 5.08
C ILE A 179 -11.24 12.23 4.59
N PRO A 180 -10.14 11.44 4.59
CA PRO A 180 -8.87 11.90 4.05
C PRO A 180 -9.07 12.48 2.64
N VAL A 181 -8.62 13.72 2.46
CA VAL A 181 -8.65 14.38 1.16
C VAL A 181 -7.29 14.18 0.52
N PHE A 182 -7.25 13.42 -0.55
CA PHE A 182 -6.08 13.26 -1.40
C PHE A 182 -6.46 13.49 -2.86
N ASP A 183 -5.45 13.73 -3.69
CA ASP A 183 -5.60 14.08 -5.10
C ASP A 183 -6.33 12.99 -5.90
N ASP A 184 -7.16 13.43 -6.85
CA ASP A 184 -7.95 12.59 -7.75
C ASP A 184 -7.04 11.66 -8.59
N THR A 185 -5.78 12.05 -8.79
CA THR A 185 -4.76 11.25 -9.50
C THR A 185 -4.56 9.86 -8.86
N HIS A 186 -4.73 9.73 -7.54
CA HIS A 186 -4.55 8.47 -6.82
C HIS A 186 -5.85 7.68 -6.60
N MET A 187 -7.01 8.31 -6.84
CA MET A 187 -8.31 7.69 -6.57
C MET A 187 -8.59 6.44 -7.40
N HIS A 188 -7.94 6.25 -8.54
CA HIS A 188 -8.16 5.10 -9.42
C HIS A 188 -7.73 3.75 -8.82
N LYS A 189 -6.94 3.74 -7.75
CA LYS A 189 -6.50 2.53 -7.02
C LYS A 189 -6.75 2.58 -5.51
N THR A 190 -6.93 3.77 -4.96
CA THR A 190 -7.03 3.99 -3.52
C THR A 190 -8.48 4.00 -3.05
N CYS A 191 -8.72 3.41 -1.90
CA CYS A 191 -10.01 3.32 -1.22
C CYS A 191 -9.83 3.68 0.26
N ILE A 192 -10.88 4.16 0.89
CA ILE A 192 -10.89 4.53 2.31
C ILE A 192 -11.71 3.49 3.07
N ALA A 193 -11.17 2.93 4.14
CA ALA A 193 -11.87 2.01 5.01
C ALA A 193 -12.85 2.76 5.92
N PHE A 194 -13.99 2.13 6.22
CA PHE A 194 -14.95 2.58 7.22
C PHE A 194 -15.20 1.45 8.21
N ASP A 195 -15.64 1.80 9.41
CA ASP A 195 -16.05 0.83 10.41
C ASP A 195 -17.09 -0.13 9.82
N MET A 196 -16.90 -1.42 10.08
CA MET A 196 -17.75 -2.51 9.56
C MET A 196 -17.76 -2.68 8.04
N MET A 197 -16.89 -1.99 7.29
CA MET A 197 -16.76 -2.18 5.86
C MET A 197 -16.35 -3.62 5.53
N SER A 198 -17.08 -4.25 4.61
CA SER A 198 -16.76 -5.56 4.06
C SER A 198 -16.73 -5.47 2.55
N VAL A 199 -15.67 -5.99 1.93
CA VAL A 199 -15.51 -5.99 0.49
C VAL A 199 -15.19 -7.39 0.01
N ASN A 200 -15.95 -7.86 -0.98
CA ASN A 200 -15.59 -9.05 -1.72
C ASN A 200 -14.44 -8.74 -2.69
N ILE A 201 -13.44 -9.62 -2.76
CA ILE A 201 -12.31 -9.48 -3.69
C ILE A 201 -12.79 -9.32 -5.15
N ALA A 202 -13.91 -9.92 -5.52
CA ALA A 202 -14.51 -9.78 -6.84
C ALA A 202 -14.94 -8.33 -7.16
N ASP A 203 -15.25 -7.53 -6.14
CA ASP A 203 -15.79 -6.17 -6.28
C ASP A 203 -14.71 -5.07 -6.13
N LEU A 204 -13.45 -5.45 -5.91
CA LEU A 204 -12.32 -4.51 -5.89
C LEU A 204 -12.23 -3.57 -7.11
N PRO A 205 -12.60 -3.97 -8.35
CA PRO A 205 -12.66 -3.05 -9.48
C PRO A 205 -13.60 -1.85 -9.27
N VAL A 206 -14.64 -2.02 -8.45
CA VAL A 206 -15.70 -1.02 -8.23
C VAL A 206 -15.30 0.01 -7.18
N LEU A 207 -14.52 -0.37 -6.15
CA LEU A 207 -14.26 0.49 -5.00
C LEU A 207 -13.75 1.91 -5.34
N PRO A 208 -12.75 2.10 -6.23
CA PRO A 208 -12.31 3.44 -6.67
C PRO A 208 -13.43 4.34 -7.19
N ARG A 209 -14.46 3.74 -7.81
CA ARG A 209 -15.57 4.48 -8.44
C ARG A 209 -16.58 5.01 -7.43
N VAL A 210 -16.65 4.40 -6.25
CA VAL A 210 -17.60 4.78 -5.20
C VAL A 210 -17.05 5.94 -4.37
N LEU A 211 -15.73 6.05 -4.26
CA LEU A 211 -15.05 7.03 -3.40
C LEU A 211 -15.48 8.50 -3.63
N PRO A 212 -15.61 9.00 -4.88
CA PRO A 212 -16.06 10.38 -5.11
C PRO A 212 -17.47 10.65 -4.56
N TYR A 213 -18.33 9.63 -4.54
CA TYR A 213 -19.69 9.74 -4.02
C TYR A 213 -19.76 9.62 -2.50
N LEU A 214 -18.80 8.93 -1.87
CA LEU A 214 -18.71 8.89 -0.40
C LEU A 214 -18.51 10.29 0.17
N LYS A 215 -17.71 11.15 -0.47
CA LYS A 215 -17.56 12.57 -0.07
C LYS A 215 -18.90 13.30 0.01
N MET A 216 -19.90 12.92 -0.80
CA MET A 216 -21.23 13.51 -0.74
C MET A 216 -22.02 13.09 0.49
N LEU A 217 -21.83 11.86 0.99
CA LEU A 217 -22.56 11.32 2.14
C LEU A 217 -22.20 12.05 3.45
N PHE A 218 -20.94 12.47 3.59
CA PHE A 218 -20.44 13.09 4.83
C PHE A 218 -20.33 14.62 4.75
N ARG A 219 -20.86 15.24 3.69
CA ARG A 219 -20.77 16.68 3.44
C ARG A 219 -21.29 17.55 4.60
N ASN A 220 -22.24 17.04 5.38
CA ASN A 220 -22.86 17.76 6.50
C ASN A 220 -22.25 17.43 7.87
N GLU A 221 -21.46 16.35 7.98
CA GLU A 221 -20.80 15.95 9.24
C GLU A 221 -19.36 16.47 9.31
N MET A 222 -18.76 16.85 8.18
CA MET A 222 -17.41 17.43 8.11
C MET A 222 -17.33 18.91 8.54
N VAL A 223 -18.38 19.48 9.14
CA VAL A 223 -18.43 20.86 9.68
C VAL A 223 -18.36 20.84 11.21
N VAL A 224 -17.28 20.29 11.76
CA VAL A 224 -16.86 20.41 13.18
C VAL A 224 -15.35 20.13 13.15
N ASP A 225 -14.40 20.95 13.58
CA ASP A 225 -14.33 22.07 14.50
C ASP A 225 -13.14 22.94 14.03
N GLU A 226 -13.37 24.20 13.63
CA GLU A 226 -12.26 25.16 13.39
C GLU A 226 -12.02 26.05 14.62
N SER A 227 -12.62 25.75 15.78
CA SER A 227 -12.70 26.68 16.89
C SER A 227 -11.87 26.36 18.14
N GLU A 228 -11.17 25.23 18.22
CA GLU A 228 -10.43 24.86 19.45
C GLU A 228 -8.90 24.75 19.36
N ASP A 229 -8.24 25.20 18.28
CA ASP A 229 -6.77 25.18 18.19
C ASP A 229 -6.12 26.57 18.09
N VAL A 230 -6.39 27.47 19.06
CA VAL A 230 -5.41 28.51 19.46
C VAL A 230 -5.57 28.83 20.95
N VAL A 231 -4.92 28.06 21.82
CA VAL A 231 -4.57 28.54 23.17
C VAL A 231 -3.09 28.90 23.16
N ASP A 232 -2.82 30.18 22.94
CA ASP A 232 -1.49 30.79 23.10
C ASP A 232 -1.08 30.71 24.59
N PRO A 233 0.05 30.08 24.96
CA PRO A 233 0.48 29.97 26.35
C PRO A 233 1.03 31.28 26.95
N ALA A 234 0.83 32.43 26.29
CA ALA A 234 1.44 33.70 26.67
C ALA A 234 0.53 34.69 27.41
N ILE A 235 -0.37 34.27 28.32
CA ILE A 235 -0.95 35.20 29.32
C ILE A 235 -1.08 34.50 30.68
N ALA A 236 0.04 34.34 31.36
CA ALA A 236 0.09 34.06 32.79
C ALA A 236 1.14 34.94 33.47
N VAL A 237 1.02 36.27 33.29
CA VAL A 237 1.65 37.26 34.17
C VAL A 237 0.70 38.47 34.25
N GLY A 238 0.13 38.72 35.43
CA GLY A 238 -0.51 40.00 35.75
C GLY A 238 -1.91 39.89 36.33
N ASN A 239 -1.99 39.60 37.64
CA ASN A 239 -2.67 40.43 38.64
C ASN A 239 -2.41 39.90 40.04
#